data_AF-A0A0R2X4X9-F1
#
_entry.id   AF-A0A0R2X4X9-F1
#
_cell.length_a   1.000
_cell.length_b   1.000
_cell.length_c   1.000
_cell.angle_alpha   90.00
_cell.angle_beta   90.00
_cell.angle_gamma   90.00
#
_symmetry.space_group_name_H-M   'P 1'
#
loop_
_entity.id
_entity.type
_entity.pdbx_description
1 polymer ?
#
loop_
_entity_poly.entity_id
_entity_poly.type
_entity_poly.pdbx_seq_one_letter_code
_entity_poly.pdbx_strand_id
1 'polypeptide(L)'
;MIDLENQIKYNLEIQARLKLFSAIEPGSITWSIELKRYGAVELVERIIHGAYEKVNKASVGIRQLLIDTSAQALWEEIEFAEARFITPSSKYWPTSLNDLSNPPIGLIIKGANLPAQSISIVGTRKPTLYGARVASEFASGFADRNWAVVSGGAYGIDTHAHRGCLAAEGSTFAVLASGVSVNYPAGNSKIFSELQESGALISEVMPRVGARAERFLTRNRLIAALSKGTIVIEAAFRSGSLRTARDAAEIMRPVMAVPGPITSPTSDGCHRLIGERLAEIVTSVPDALELMLPISSQKTGTLGGDDT
;
A
#
# COMPACT_ATOMS: atom_id res chain seq x y z
N MET A 1 -18.97 -20.56 -3.76
CA MET A 1 -18.41 -19.21 -4.00
C MET A 1 -19.48 -18.22 -4.42
N ILE A 2 -20.29 -18.53 -5.44
CA ILE A 2 -21.38 -17.67 -5.96
C ILE A 2 -22.36 -17.18 -4.86
N ASP A 3 -22.73 -18.05 -3.91
CA ASP A 3 -23.68 -17.71 -2.85
C ASP A 3 -23.12 -16.71 -1.82
N LEU A 4 -21.81 -16.79 -1.52
CA LEU A 4 -21.14 -15.88 -0.57
C LEU A 4 -20.86 -14.51 -1.22
N GLU A 5 -20.50 -14.49 -2.50
CA GLU A 5 -20.33 -13.25 -3.28
C GLU A 5 -21.65 -12.50 -3.45
N ASN A 6 -22.75 -13.23 -3.68
CA ASN A 6 -24.09 -12.64 -3.70
C ASN A 6 -24.50 -12.09 -2.33
N GLN A 7 -24.27 -12.81 -1.23
CA GLN A 7 -24.53 -12.30 0.12
C GLN A 7 -23.74 -11.02 0.45
N ILE A 8 -22.50 -10.91 -0.03
CA ILE A 8 -21.67 -9.70 0.11
C ILE A 8 -22.27 -8.53 -0.68
N LYS A 9 -22.72 -8.77 -1.91
CA LYS A 9 -23.35 -7.74 -2.75
C LYS A 9 -24.62 -7.18 -2.16
N TYR A 10 -25.44 -7.99 -1.47
CA TYR A 10 -26.69 -7.55 -0.84
C TYR A 10 -26.52 -6.99 0.58
N ASN A 11 -25.30 -6.99 1.13
CA ASN A 11 -25.04 -6.42 2.44
C ASN A 11 -25.06 -4.89 2.38
N LEU A 12 -26.02 -4.26 3.09
CA LEU A 12 -26.21 -2.81 3.11
C LEU A 12 -24.96 -2.03 3.56
N GLU A 13 -24.20 -2.54 4.53
CA GLU A 13 -22.96 -1.89 4.99
C GLU A 13 -21.90 -1.90 3.89
N ILE A 14 -21.76 -3.01 3.14
CA ILE A 14 -20.78 -3.11 2.05
C ILE A 14 -21.19 -2.22 0.87
N GLN A 15 -22.49 -2.19 0.51
CA GLN A 15 -22.99 -1.28 -0.52
C GLN A 15 -22.77 0.20 -0.14
N ALA A 16 -23.07 0.56 1.11
CA ALA A 16 -22.85 1.92 1.60
C ALA A 16 -21.36 2.29 1.55
N ARG A 17 -20.46 1.38 1.98
CA ARG A 17 -19.01 1.57 1.84
C ARG A 17 -18.57 1.74 0.40
N LEU A 18 -19.10 0.95 -0.53
CA LEU A 18 -18.76 1.04 -1.94
C LEU A 18 -19.16 2.41 -2.53
N LYS A 19 -20.35 2.91 -2.19
CA LYS A 19 -20.80 4.24 -2.60
C LYS A 19 -19.94 5.36 -1.98
N LEU A 20 -19.59 5.25 -0.70
CA LEU A 20 -18.69 6.21 -0.06
C LEU A 20 -17.29 6.17 -0.70
N PHE A 21 -16.78 4.96 -0.98
CA PHE A 21 -15.50 4.72 -1.63
C PHE A 21 -15.42 5.35 -3.03
N SER A 22 -16.51 5.32 -3.80
CA SER A 22 -16.55 5.96 -5.13
C SER A 22 -16.65 7.49 -5.07
N ALA A 23 -17.17 8.05 -3.98
CA ALA A 23 -17.48 9.48 -3.87
C ALA A 23 -16.44 10.28 -3.06
N ILE A 24 -15.71 9.64 -2.14
CA ILE A 24 -14.81 10.30 -1.19
C ILE A 24 -13.36 10.08 -1.60
N GLU A 25 -12.57 11.16 -1.64
CA GLU A 25 -11.15 11.06 -1.91
C GLU A 25 -10.41 10.27 -0.80
N PRO A 26 -9.45 9.40 -1.18
CA PRO A 26 -8.63 8.64 -0.26
C PRO A 26 -8.00 9.49 0.85
N GLY A 27 -7.83 8.89 2.02
CA GLY A 27 -7.14 9.53 3.15
C GLY A 27 -7.85 10.74 3.76
N SER A 28 -9.12 10.99 3.46
CA SER A 28 -9.88 12.04 4.13
C SER A 28 -10.04 11.76 5.62
N ILE A 29 -9.37 12.56 6.46
CA ILE A 29 -9.46 12.46 7.93
C ILE A 29 -10.90 12.71 8.39
N THR A 30 -11.53 13.77 7.87
CA THR A 30 -12.90 14.15 8.24
C THR A 30 -13.89 13.03 7.99
N TRP A 31 -13.87 12.44 6.79
CA TRP A 31 -14.81 11.36 6.45
C TRP A 31 -14.46 10.05 7.16
N SER A 32 -13.19 9.80 7.45
CA SER A 32 -12.80 8.64 8.26
C SER A 32 -13.34 8.73 9.69
N ILE A 33 -13.29 9.92 10.31
CA ILE A 33 -13.88 10.17 11.64
C ILE A 33 -15.39 9.95 11.62
N GLU A 34 -16.08 10.50 10.63
CA GLU A 34 -17.54 10.38 10.54
C GLU A 34 -17.96 8.92 10.23
N LEU A 35 -17.22 8.21 9.38
CA LEU A 35 -17.45 6.80 9.08
C LEU A 35 -17.27 5.93 10.32
N LYS A 36 -16.23 6.21 11.13
CA LYS A 36 -16.02 5.52 12.41
C LYS A 36 -17.12 5.82 13.43
N ARG A 37 -17.66 7.05 13.41
CA ARG A 37 -18.68 7.50 14.37
C ARG A 37 -20.06 6.92 14.07
N TYR A 38 -20.47 6.86 12.81
CA TYR A 38 -21.83 6.51 12.41
C TYR A 38 -21.98 5.16 11.71
N GLY A 39 -20.89 4.58 11.20
CA GLY A 39 -20.97 3.46 10.25
C GLY A 39 -21.31 3.94 8.84
N ALA A 40 -21.24 3.03 7.85
CA ALA A 40 -21.35 3.44 6.45
C ALA A 40 -22.78 3.78 6.05
N VAL A 41 -23.76 2.99 6.48
CA VAL A 41 -25.17 3.17 6.13
C VAL A 41 -25.68 4.53 6.61
N GLU A 42 -25.55 4.81 7.91
CA GLU A 42 -25.97 6.08 8.51
C GLU A 42 -25.19 7.26 7.90
N LEU A 43 -23.88 7.13 7.65
CA LEU A 43 -23.11 8.22 7.04
C LEU A 43 -23.64 8.58 5.64
N VAL A 44 -23.99 7.59 4.82
CA VAL A 44 -24.60 7.83 3.50
C VAL A 44 -25.91 8.59 3.66
N GLU A 45 -26.80 8.17 4.57
CA GLU A 45 -28.07 8.84 4.80
C GLU A 45 -27.87 10.29 5.26
N ARG A 46 -26.96 10.54 6.21
CA ARG A 46 -26.67 11.90 6.69
C ARG A 46 -26.15 12.81 5.58
N ILE A 47 -25.28 12.31 4.69
CA ILE A 47 -24.78 13.09 3.54
C ILE A 47 -25.92 13.38 2.56
N ILE A 48 -26.76 12.38 2.22
CA ILE A 48 -27.89 12.54 1.29
C ILE A 48 -28.94 13.53 1.81
N HIS A 49 -29.17 13.56 3.13
CA HIS A 49 -30.09 14.51 3.77
C HIS A 49 -29.46 15.87 4.09
N GLY A 50 -28.22 16.13 3.62
CA GLY A 50 -27.61 17.45 3.66
C GLY A 50 -27.01 17.85 5.02
N ALA A 51 -26.74 16.90 5.92
CA ALA A 51 -26.22 17.18 7.27
C ALA A 51 -24.88 17.94 7.29
N TYR A 52 -24.15 17.94 6.17
CA TYR A 52 -22.80 18.52 6.06
C TYR A 52 -22.70 19.73 5.13
N GLU A 53 -23.79 20.12 4.44
CA GLU A 53 -23.74 21.15 3.37
C GLU A 53 -23.24 22.51 3.88
N LYS A 54 -23.61 22.85 5.12
CA LYS A 54 -23.20 24.11 5.77
C LYS A 54 -21.78 24.06 6.36
N VAL A 55 -21.21 22.87 6.52
CA VAL A 55 -19.95 22.64 7.24
C VAL A 55 -18.80 22.37 6.27
N ASN A 56 -19.08 21.70 5.14
CA ASN A 56 -18.07 21.31 4.18
C ASN A 56 -18.59 21.48 2.76
N LYS A 57 -18.08 22.46 2.00
CA LYS A 57 -18.49 22.69 0.60
C LYS A 57 -18.29 21.46 -0.31
N ALA A 58 -17.29 20.62 -0.02
CA ALA A 58 -17.07 19.39 -0.78
C ALA A 58 -18.17 18.34 -0.56
N SER A 59 -18.94 18.43 0.54
CA SER A 59 -20.05 17.51 0.82
C SER A 59 -21.19 17.61 -0.19
N VAL A 60 -21.38 18.77 -0.84
CA VAL A 60 -22.40 18.94 -1.90
C VAL A 60 -22.08 18.06 -3.11
N GLY A 61 -20.81 18.03 -3.54
CA GLY A 61 -20.36 17.17 -4.64
C GLY A 61 -20.47 15.69 -4.27
N ILE A 62 -20.06 15.32 -3.04
CA ILE A 62 -20.18 13.95 -2.54
C ILE A 62 -21.64 13.52 -2.48
N ARG A 63 -22.53 14.38 -1.98
CA ARG A 63 -23.98 14.15 -1.94
C ARG A 63 -24.53 13.84 -3.34
N GLN A 64 -24.19 14.67 -4.32
CA GLN A 64 -24.64 14.47 -5.69
C GLN A 64 -24.15 13.12 -6.25
N LEU A 65 -22.87 12.80 -6.07
CA LEU A 65 -22.31 11.50 -6.48
C LEU A 65 -23.01 10.31 -5.80
N LEU A 66 -23.33 10.42 -4.50
CA LEU A 66 -24.05 9.37 -3.77
C LEU A 66 -25.49 9.19 -4.26
N ILE A 67 -26.16 10.25 -4.73
CA ILE A 67 -27.51 10.17 -5.29
C ILE A 67 -27.47 9.54 -6.68
N ASP A 68 -26.54 9.99 -7.53
CA ASP A 68 -26.49 9.63 -8.94
C ASP A 68 -25.93 8.22 -9.18
N THR A 69 -25.13 7.71 -8.23
CA THR A 69 -24.42 6.44 -8.41
C THR A 69 -25.15 5.28 -7.71
N SER A 70 -25.52 4.27 -8.50
CA SER A 70 -26.05 3.01 -7.98
C SER A 70 -24.91 2.08 -7.54
N ALA A 71 -25.11 1.33 -6.45
CA ALA A 71 -24.13 0.33 -6.01
C ALA A 71 -23.95 -0.78 -7.06
N GLN A 72 -25.01 -1.10 -7.81
CA GLN A 72 -24.99 -2.09 -8.89
C GLN A 72 -23.99 -1.72 -9.99
N ALA A 73 -24.02 -0.48 -10.48
CA ALA A 73 -23.08 -0.01 -11.51
C ALA A 73 -21.63 -0.04 -11.03
N LEU A 74 -21.39 0.25 -9.74
CA LEU A 74 -20.05 0.17 -9.14
C LEU A 74 -19.55 -1.28 -9.07
N TRP A 75 -20.41 -2.24 -8.72
CA TRP A 75 -20.06 -3.66 -8.75
C TRP A 75 -19.74 -4.17 -10.15
N GLU A 76 -20.55 -3.78 -11.14
CA GLU A 76 -20.31 -4.12 -12.55
C GLU A 76 -18.95 -3.59 -13.04
N GLU A 77 -18.54 -2.40 -12.60
CA GLU A 77 -17.20 -1.88 -12.89
C GLU A 77 -16.08 -2.74 -12.26
N ILE A 78 -16.25 -3.14 -11.02
CA ILE A 78 -15.26 -3.98 -10.30
C ILE A 78 -15.14 -5.35 -10.96
N GLU A 79 -16.26 -5.96 -11.33
CA GLU A 79 -16.31 -7.25 -12.01
C GLU A 79 -15.69 -7.20 -13.40
N PHE A 80 -16.01 -6.16 -14.18
CA PHE A 80 -15.40 -5.95 -15.50
C PHE A 80 -13.87 -5.77 -15.40
N ALA A 81 -13.38 -5.23 -14.29
CA ALA A 81 -11.96 -5.10 -14.01
C ALA A 81 -11.30 -6.37 -13.48
N GLU A 82 -12.06 -7.47 -13.31
CA GLU A 82 -11.62 -8.73 -12.68
C GLU A 82 -11.00 -8.51 -11.29
N ALA A 83 -11.57 -7.55 -10.55
CA ALA A 83 -11.09 -7.14 -9.24
C ALA A 83 -12.09 -7.51 -8.14
N ARG A 84 -11.66 -7.35 -6.89
CA ARG A 84 -12.49 -7.55 -5.71
C ARG A 84 -12.47 -6.31 -4.84
N PHE A 85 -13.63 -5.92 -4.32
CA PHE A 85 -13.74 -4.91 -3.29
C PHE A 85 -13.79 -5.57 -1.91
N ILE A 86 -12.88 -5.18 -1.03
CA ILE A 86 -12.85 -5.64 0.36
C ILE A 86 -13.01 -4.47 1.32
N THR A 87 -13.65 -4.74 2.45
CA THR A 87 -13.91 -3.79 3.54
C THR A 87 -13.32 -4.32 4.85
N PRO A 88 -13.27 -3.51 5.93
CA PRO A 88 -12.84 -3.97 7.25
C PRO A 88 -13.58 -5.18 7.82
N SER A 89 -14.78 -5.48 7.32
CA SER A 89 -15.55 -6.67 7.70
C SER A 89 -15.17 -7.94 6.91
N SER A 90 -14.34 -7.83 5.88
CA SER A 90 -13.87 -8.98 5.10
C SER A 90 -12.85 -9.79 5.88
N LYS A 91 -12.95 -11.13 5.82
CA LYS A 91 -11.92 -12.04 6.38
C LYS A 91 -10.55 -11.90 5.70
N TYR A 92 -10.49 -11.28 4.52
CA TYR A 92 -9.27 -10.99 3.78
C TYR A 92 -8.75 -9.57 4.04
N TRP A 93 -9.37 -8.82 4.95
CA TRP A 93 -8.91 -7.49 5.33
C TRP A 93 -7.61 -7.59 6.14
N PRO A 94 -6.53 -6.91 5.71
CA PRO A 94 -5.31 -6.84 6.49
C PRO A 94 -5.53 -5.91 7.69
N THR A 95 -5.54 -6.48 8.89
CA THR A 95 -5.82 -5.75 10.12
C THR A 95 -4.83 -4.61 10.39
N SER A 96 -3.62 -4.65 9.82
CA SER A 96 -2.62 -3.59 9.92
C SER A 96 -3.06 -2.27 9.27
N LEU A 97 -4.02 -2.27 8.36
CA LEU A 97 -4.62 -1.03 7.83
C LEU A 97 -5.41 -0.26 8.90
N ASN A 98 -5.84 -0.93 9.96
CA ASN A 98 -6.58 -0.30 11.06
C ASN A 98 -5.67 0.51 11.99
N ASP A 99 -4.34 0.35 11.88
CA ASP A 99 -3.36 1.13 12.63
C ASP A 99 -3.25 2.58 12.10
N LEU A 100 -3.73 2.83 10.87
CA LEU A 100 -3.75 4.16 10.26
C LEU A 100 -4.71 5.09 11.01
N SER A 101 -4.34 6.37 11.12
CA SER A 101 -5.22 7.41 11.67
C SER A 101 -6.47 7.64 10.81
N ASN A 102 -6.36 7.36 9.52
CA ASN A 102 -7.42 7.44 8.52
C ASN A 102 -7.45 6.15 7.66
N PRO A 103 -7.98 5.04 8.20
CA PRO A 103 -8.08 3.77 7.48
C PRO A 103 -8.90 3.92 6.18
N PRO A 104 -8.55 3.18 5.12
CA PRO A 104 -9.30 3.20 3.87
C PRO A 104 -10.74 2.72 4.08
N ILE A 105 -11.69 3.33 3.36
CA ILE A 105 -13.12 2.94 3.39
C ILE A 105 -13.30 1.47 2.97
N GLY A 106 -12.50 1.08 1.99
CA GLY A 106 -12.30 -0.27 1.46
C GLY A 106 -11.10 -0.27 0.52
N LEU A 107 -10.79 -1.42 -0.08
CA LEU A 107 -9.74 -1.57 -1.08
C LEU A 107 -10.26 -2.34 -2.28
N ILE A 108 -9.79 -1.97 -3.47
CA ILE A 108 -9.93 -2.77 -4.68
C ILE A 108 -8.63 -3.51 -4.92
N ILE A 109 -8.73 -4.83 -5.11
CA ILE A 109 -7.61 -5.73 -5.33
C ILE A 109 -7.82 -6.49 -6.63
N LYS A 110 -6.82 -6.43 -7.52
CA LYS A 110 -6.76 -7.25 -8.74
C LYS A 110 -5.57 -8.20 -8.66
N GLY A 111 -5.85 -9.50 -8.55
CA GLY A 111 -4.83 -10.56 -8.36
C GLY A 111 -5.06 -11.38 -7.09
N ALA A 112 -3.98 -11.79 -6.43
CA ALA A 112 -3.96 -12.60 -5.22
C ALA A 112 -4.50 -11.87 -3.97
N ASN A 113 -4.72 -12.63 -2.90
CA ASN A 113 -5.06 -12.06 -1.58
C ASN A 113 -3.83 -11.38 -0.95
N LEU A 114 -4.10 -10.39 -0.09
CA LEU A 114 -3.02 -9.65 0.58
C LEU A 114 -2.25 -10.57 1.55
N PRO A 115 -0.90 -10.44 1.59
CA PRO A 115 -0.05 -11.32 2.37
C PRO A 115 -0.11 -10.95 3.86
N ALA A 116 0.00 -11.94 4.74
CA ALA A 116 0.12 -11.70 6.18
C ALA A 116 1.52 -11.18 6.59
N GLN A 117 2.54 -11.48 5.77
CA GLN A 117 3.93 -11.14 5.99
C GLN A 117 4.52 -10.49 4.74
N SER A 118 4.91 -9.21 4.86
CA SER A 118 5.47 -8.46 3.76
C SER A 118 6.42 -7.36 4.22
N ILE A 119 7.29 -6.93 3.31
CA ILE A 119 8.21 -5.80 3.47
C ILE A 119 7.90 -4.74 2.41
N SER A 120 7.97 -3.48 2.81
CA SER A 120 7.87 -2.36 1.88
C SER A 120 9.26 -1.98 1.39
N ILE A 121 9.47 -1.92 0.07
CA ILE A 121 10.72 -1.43 -0.53
C ILE A 121 10.39 -0.22 -1.39
N VAL A 122 10.93 0.95 -1.01
CA VAL A 122 10.61 2.23 -1.65
C VAL A 122 11.86 3.07 -1.90
N GLY A 123 11.75 4.03 -2.81
CA GLY A 123 12.84 4.98 -3.03
C GLY A 123 12.64 5.94 -4.19
N THR A 124 13.74 6.46 -4.69
CA THR A 124 13.77 7.44 -5.78
C THR A 124 13.25 6.86 -7.09
N ARG A 125 12.62 7.73 -7.89
CA ARG A 125 12.19 7.40 -9.26
C ARG A 125 13.34 7.35 -10.26
N LYS A 126 14.52 7.84 -9.87
CA LYS A 126 15.75 7.86 -10.68
C LYS A 126 16.91 7.32 -9.84
N PRO A 127 16.98 6.00 -9.62
CA PRO A 127 18.01 5.39 -8.79
C PRO A 127 19.37 5.40 -9.50
N THR A 128 20.42 5.32 -8.70
CA THR A 128 21.76 4.97 -9.19
C THR A 128 21.79 3.49 -9.59
N LEU A 129 22.85 3.06 -10.29
CA LEU A 129 23.07 1.62 -10.54
C LEU A 129 23.18 0.83 -9.23
N TYR A 130 23.79 1.43 -8.21
CA TYR A 130 23.84 0.89 -6.86
C TYR A 130 22.43 0.69 -6.30
N GLY A 131 21.61 1.76 -6.25
CA GLY A 131 20.25 1.68 -5.71
C GLY A 131 19.36 0.69 -6.46
N ALA A 132 19.45 0.63 -7.79
CA ALA A 132 18.71 -0.31 -8.62
C ALA A 132 19.09 -1.78 -8.33
N ARG A 133 20.38 -2.04 -8.15
CA ARG A 133 20.91 -3.37 -7.79
C ARG A 133 20.44 -3.77 -6.39
N VAL A 134 20.65 -2.89 -5.40
CA VAL A 134 20.27 -3.17 -4.01
C VAL A 134 18.76 -3.39 -3.87
N ALA A 135 17.93 -2.60 -4.56
CA ALA A 135 16.47 -2.81 -4.55
C ALA A 135 16.09 -4.21 -5.07
N SER A 136 16.73 -4.65 -6.15
CA SER A 136 16.50 -5.97 -6.72
C SER A 136 16.98 -7.09 -5.78
N GLU A 137 18.18 -6.97 -5.23
CA GLU A 137 18.80 -7.96 -4.33
C GLU A 137 18.06 -8.09 -2.99
N PHE A 138 17.62 -6.97 -2.40
CA PHE A 138 16.78 -7.02 -1.20
C PHE A 138 15.45 -7.70 -1.52
N ALA A 139 14.79 -7.32 -2.60
CA ALA A 139 13.50 -7.91 -2.97
C ALA A 139 13.60 -9.41 -3.24
N SER A 140 14.62 -9.87 -3.96
CA SER A 140 14.86 -11.30 -4.17
C SER A 140 15.18 -12.01 -2.85
N GLY A 141 16.03 -11.42 -2.00
CA GLY A 141 16.38 -12.03 -0.71
C GLY A 141 15.19 -12.16 0.26
N PHE A 142 14.23 -11.24 0.20
CA PHE A 142 12.97 -11.38 0.93
C PHE A 142 12.06 -12.44 0.30
N ALA A 143 11.95 -12.48 -1.03
CA ALA A 143 11.20 -13.52 -1.74
C ALA A 143 11.70 -14.94 -1.39
N ASP A 144 13.01 -15.17 -1.39
CA ASP A 144 13.64 -16.45 -1.00
C ASP A 144 13.29 -16.90 0.42
N ARG A 145 12.87 -15.96 1.27
CA ARG A 145 12.48 -16.17 2.67
C ARG A 145 10.96 -16.18 2.85
N ASN A 146 10.19 -16.27 1.75
CA ASN A 146 8.73 -16.24 1.71
C ASN A 146 8.10 -14.94 2.23
N TRP A 147 8.83 -13.83 2.15
CA TRP A 147 8.27 -12.51 2.41
C TRP A 147 7.76 -11.88 1.12
N ALA A 148 6.52 -11.40 1.15
CA ALA A 148 6.00 -10.63 0.03
C ALA A 148 6.64 -9.23 -0.02
N VAL A 149 6.82 -8.70 -1.22
CA VAL A 149 7.34 -7.33 -1.42
C VAL A 149 6.19 -6.39 -1.80
N VAL A 150 5.98 -5.35 -1.00
CA VAL A 150 5.00 -4.28 -1.30
C VAL A 150 5.75 -3.05 -1.80
N SER A 151 5.27 -2.45 -2.88
CA SER A 151 5.79 -1.17 -3.36
C SER A 151 4.72 -0.39 -4.13
N GLY A 152 5.09 0.76 -4.69
CA GLY A 152 4.18 1.69 -5.31
C GLY A 152 3.97 1.54 -6.81
N GLY A 153 4.68 0.63 -7.48
CA GLY A 153 4.64 0.52 -8.93
C GLY A 153 5.16 1.75 -9.70
N ALA A 154 5.80 2.72 -9.03
CA ALA A 154 6.40 3.86 -9.71
C ALA A 154 7.65 3.44 -10.52
N TYR A 155 8.19 4.36 -11.32
CA TYR A 155 9.53 4.16 -11.89
C TYR A 155 10.60 4.10 -10.78
N GLY A 156 11.76 3.57 -11.12
CA GLY A 156 12.94 3.58 -10.25
C GLY A 156 12.94 2.42 -9.25
N ILE A 157 13.16 2.72 -7.97
CA ILE A 157 13.32 1.70 -6.92
C ILE A 157 12.12 0.74 -6.87
N ASP A 158 10.89 1.25 -6.95
CA ASP A 158 9.67 0.41 -6.96
C ASP A 158 9.70 -0.62 -8.10
N THR A 159 10.03 -0.19 -9.33
CA THR A 159 10.19 -1.08 -10.50
C THR A 159 11.25 -2.16 -10.25
N HIS A 160 12.40 -1.80 -9.68
CA HIS A 160 13.48 -2.74 -9.42
C HIS A 160 13.15 -3.73 -8.30
N ALA A 161 12.46 -3.28 -7.26
CA ALA A 161 11.97 -4.15 -6.20
C ALA A 161 10.97 -5.19 -6.74
N HIS A 162 9.98 -4.77 -7.55
CA HIS A 162 9.04 -5.71 -8.17
C HIS A 162 9.77 -6.71 -9.07
N ARG A 163 10.71 -6.26 -9.91
CA ARG A 163 11.49 -7.14 -10.80
C ARG A 163 12.35 -8.14 -10.03
N GLY A 164 13.05 -7.69 -8.98
CA GLY A 164 13.87 -8.57 -8.15
C GLY A 164 13.04 -9.65 -7.45
N CYS A 165 11.87 -9.27 -6.93
CA CYS A 165 10.93 -10.23 -6.32
C CYS A 165 10.41 -11.25 -7.35
N LEU A 166 9.98 -10.80 -8.53
CA LEU A 166 9.47 -11.68 -9.59
C LEU A 166 10.55 -12.62 -10.13
N ALA A 167 11.79 -12.15 -10.25
CA ALA A 167 12.91 -12.97 -10.71
C ALA A 167 13.25 -14.12 -9.74
N ALA A 168 12.91 -13.97 -8.46
CA ALA A 168 13.01 -15.00 -7.43
C ALA A 168 11.69 -15.78 -7.23
N GLU A 169 10.74 -15.67 -8.18
CA GLU A 169 9.43 -16.33 -8.13
C GLU A 169 8.60 -15.99 -6.86
N GLY A 170 8.90 -14.85 -6.23
CA GLY A 170 8.20 -14.38 -5.04
C GLY A 170 6.91 -13.62 -5.33
N SER A 171 6.15 -13.33 -4.27
CA SER A 171 4.92 -12.56 -4.36
C SER A 171 5.15 -11.05 -4.18
N THR A 172 4.69 -10.25 -5.14
CA THR A 172 4.84 -8.78 -5.06
C THR A 172 3.56 -8.00 -5.33
N PHE A 173 3.35 -6.94 -4.56
CA PHE A 173 2.09 -6.20 -4.50
C PHE A 173 2.33 -4.72 -4.79
N ALA A 174 1.64 -4.17 -5.79
CA ALA A 174 1.73 -2.75 -6.15
C ALA A 174 0.52 -1.99 -5.64
N VAL A 175 0.75 -1.00 -4.79
CA VAL A 175 -0.28 -0.08 -4.33
C VAL A 175 -0.29 1.15 -5.26
N LEU A 176 -1.40 1.36 -5.96
CA LEU A 176 -1.52 2.34 -7.04
C LEU A 176 -2.13 3.66 -6.57
N ALA A 177 -1.71 4.76 -7.19
CA ALA A 177 -2.34 6.08 -7.03
C ALA A 177 -3.53 6.30 -7.99
N SER A 178 -3.77 5.33 -8.87
CA SER A 178 -4.87 5.20 -9.81
C SER A 178 -5.69 3.95 -9.52
N GLY A 179 -6.79 3.75 -10.23
CA GLY A 179 -7.53 2.50 -10.23
C GLY A 179 -6.73 1.36 -10.87
N VAL A 180 -7.12 0.13 -10.55
CA VAL A 180 -6.43 -1.11 -11.00
C VAL A 180 -6.53 -1.39 -12.50
N SER A 181 -7.42 -0.68 -13.22
CA SER A 181 -7.53 -0.77 -14.69
C SER A 181 -6.71 0.31 -15.40
N VAL A 182 -5.95 1.14 -14.67
CA VAL A 182 -5.14 2.21 -15.23
C VAL A 182 -3.66 1.90 -15.01
N ASN A 183 -2.96 1.57 -16.10
CA ASN A 183 -1.52 1.35 -16.09
C ASN A 183 -0.77 2.68 -15.96
N TYR A 184 -0.52 3.13 -14.74
CA TYR A 184 0.30 4.31 -14.45
C TYR A 184 1.50 3.97 -13.55
N PRO A 185 2.74 4.23 -13.98
CA PRO A 185 3.10 4.76 -15.30
C PRO A 185 2.97 3.69 -16.40
N ALA A 186 2.69 4.11 -17.64
CA ALA A 186 2.46 3.19 -18.77
C ALA A 186 3.66 2.28 -19.06
N GLY A 187 4.90 2.75 -18.80
CA GLY A 187 6.12 1.96 -19.00
C GLY A 187 6.25 0.74 -18.08
N ASN A 188 5.44 0.65 -17.01
CA ASN A 188 5.41 -0.50 -16.11
C ASN A 188 4.26 -1.48 -16.43
N SER A 189 3.57 -1.35 -17.56
CA SER A 189 2.42 -2.21 -17.94
C SER A 189 2.74 -3.71 -17.91
N LYS A 190 3.93 -4.12 -18.39
CA LYS A 190 4.36 -5.52 -18.35
C LYS A 190 4.48 -6.04 -16.92
N ILE A 191 5.10 -5.25 -16.05
CA ILE A 191 5.26 -5.58 -14.62
C ILE A 191 3.87 -5.72 -13.98
N PHE A 192 2.95 -4.79 -14.25
CA PHE A 192 1.59 -4.88 -13.70
C PHE A 192 0.80 -6.10 -14.20
N SER A 193 1.09 -6.59 -15.40
CA SER A 193 0.54 -7.86 -15.89
C SER A 193 1.13 -9.04 -15.11
N GLU A 194 2.46 -9.11 -14.97
CA GLU A 194 3.16 -10.18 -14.24
C GLU A 194 2.74 -10.22 -12.76
N LEU A 195 2.50 -9.06 -12.14
CA LEU A 195 2.01 -8.98 -10.75
C LEU A 195 0.67 -9.69 -10.52
N GLN A 196 -0.18 -9.79 -11.54
CA GLN A 196 -1.50 -10.42 -11.37
C GLN A 196 -1.41 -11.94 -11.22
N GLU A 197 -0.28 -12.55 -11.61
CA GLU A 197 -0.04 -13.99 -11.52
C GLU A 197 0.46 -14.41 -10.14
N SER A 198 1.38 -13.65 -9.54
CA SER A 198 2.05 -14.01 -8.27
C SER A 198 1.82 -13.01 -7.13
N GLY A 199 1.02 -11.97 -7.32
CA GLY A 199 0.70 -10.95 -6.32
C GLY A 199 -0.55 -10.16 -6.68
N ALA A 200 -0.59 -8.85 -6.44
CA ALA A 200 -1.78 -8.06 -6.78
C ALA A 200 -1.51 -6.57 -7.02
N LEU A 201 -2.39 -5.95 -7.79
CA LEU A 201 -2.58 -4.50 -7.86
C LEU A 201 -3.63 -4.09 -6.82
N ILE A 202 -3.35 -3.03 -6.06
CA ILE A 202 -4.16 -2.56 -4.94
C ILE A 202 -4.48 -1.09 -5.15
N SER A 203 -5.74 -0.70 -4.98
CA SER A 203 -6.16 0.70 -5.10
C SER A 203 -7.20 1.10 -4.05
N GLU A 204 -7.13 2.36 -3.65
CA GLU A 204 -8.15 3.02 -2.81
C GLU A 204 -9.11 3.90 -3.66
N VAL A 205 -9.15 3.70 -4.98
CA VAL A 205 -10.11 4.35 -5.88
C VAL A 205 -10.73 3.34 -6.85
N MET A 206 -11.85 3.70 -7.48
CA MET A 206 -12.54 2.84 -8.46
C MET A 206 -11.61 2.45 -9.64
N PRO A 207 -11.80 1.27 -10.26
CA PRO A 207 -10.88 0.67 -11.22
C PRO A 207 -10.44 1.57 -12.38
N ARG A 208 -11.34 2.42 -12.90
CA ARG A 208 -11.04 3.31 -14.04
C ARG A 208 -10.53 4.70 -13.67
N VAL A 209 -10.36 4.98 -12.38
CA VAL A 209 -9.96 6.32 -11.92
C VAL A 209 -8.49 6.61 -12.27
N GLY A 210 -8.25 7.72 -12.96
CA GLY A 210 -6.90 8.16 -13.34
C GLY A 210 -6.02 8.55 -12.15
N ALA A 211 -4.70 8.52 -12.36
CA ALA A 211 -3.72 8.97 -11.37
C ALA A 211 -3.79 10.49 -11.15
N ARG A 212 -3.71 10.92 -9.88
CA ARG A 212 -3.60 12.34 -9.49
C ARG A 212 -2.38 12.55 -8.60
N ALA A 213 -1.73 13.70 -8.71
CA ALA A 213 -0.45 13.98 -8.04
C ALA A 213 -0.54 13.82 -6.51
N GLU A 214 -1.62 14.34 -5.92
CA GLU A 214 -1.93 14.27 -4.50
C GLU A 214 -2.10 12.83 -3.99
N ARG A 215 -2.64 11.92 -4.81
CA ARG A 215 -2.89 10.53 -4.41
C ARG A 215 -1.61 9.72 -4.25
N PHE A 216 -0.51 10.12 -4.89
CA PHE A 216 0.80 9.46 -4.67
C PHE A 216 1.26 9.58 -3.22
N LEU A 217 1.01 10.72 -2.57
CA LEU A 217 1.36 10.90 -1.16
C LEU A 217 0.38 10.17 -0.26
N THR A 218 -0.92 10.26 -0.54
CA THR A 218 -1.96 9.61 0.29
C THR A 218 -1.85 8.09 0.27
N ARG A 219 -1.51 7.50 -0.88
CA ARG A 219 -1.39 6.05 -1.01
C ARG A 219 -0.19 5.49 -0.26
N ASN A 220 0.87 6.27 -0.01
CA ASN A 220 2.08 5.77 0.65
C ASN A 220 1.81 5.21 2.05
N ARG A 221 0.83 5.75 2.77
CA ARG A 221 0.40 5.19 4.05
C ARG A 221 -0.10 3.75 3.96
N LEU A 222 -0.69 3.35 2.82
CA LEU A 222 -1.13 1.97 2.59
C LEU A 222 0.07 1.05 2.36
N ILE A 223 1.10 1.50 1.65
CA ILE A 223 2.34 0.72 1.49
C ILE A 223 2.93 0.42 2.86
N ALA A 224 3.13 1.47 3.66
CA ALA A 224 3.63 1.36 5.03
C ALA A 224 2.77 0.40 5.89
N ALA A 225 1.46 0.57 5.87
CA ALA A 225 0.53 -0.23 6.69
C ALA A 225 0.37 -1.68 6.22
N LEU A 226 0.60 -2.00 4.95
CA LEU A 226 0.52 -3.37 4.44
C LEU A 226 1.76 -4.21 4.76
N SER A 227 2.82 -3.60 5.31
CA SER A 227 4.09 -4.25 5.60
C SER A 227 4.45 -4.27 7.08
N LYS A 228 5.30 -5.23 7.46
CA LYS A 228 5.85 -5.33 8.82
C LYS A 228 6.95 -4.29 9.06
N GLY A 229 7.59 -3.81 8.01
CA GLY A 229 8.58 -2.72 8.03
C GLY A 229 8.73 -2.09 6.65
N THR A 230 9.43 -0.97 6.59
CA THR A 230 9.70 -0.23 5.34
C THR A 230 11.19 0.03 5.17
N ILE A 231 11.74 -0.36 4.03
CA ILE A 231 13.13 -0.11 3.63
C ILE A 231 13.16 0.98 2.56
N VAL A 232 13.90 2.05 2.84
CA VAL A 232 14.22 3.10 1.89
C VAL A 232 15.59 2.82 1.27
N ILE A 233 15.62 2.51 -0.02
CA ILE A 233 16.87 2.14 -0.71
C ILE A 233 17.69 3.37 -1.07
N GLU A 234 17.05 4.33 -1.74
CA GLU A 234 17.64 5.62 -2.09
C GLU A 234 16.54 6.68 -2.06
N ALA A 235 16.82 7.85 -1.50
CA ALA A 235 15.90 8.97 -1.45
C ALA A 235 16.68 10.29 -1.42
N ALA A 236 16.28 11.26 -2.25
CA ALA A 236 16.72 12.64 -2.07
C ALA A 236 16.01 13.28 -0.87
N PHE A 237 16.59 14.37 -0.34
CA PHE A 237 16.11 15.11 0.85
C PHE A 237 14.62 15.50 0.86
N ARG A 238 13.97 15.64 -0.30
CA ARG A 238 12.53 15.91 -0.46
C ARG A 238 11.78 14.86 -1.29
N SER A 239 12.25 13.62 -1.27
CA SER A 239 11.61 12.53 -2.01
C SER A 239 10.25 12.15 -1.41
N GLY A 240 9.30 11.79 -2.27
CA GLY A 240 8.04 11.20 -1.86
C GLY A 240 8.20 9.87 -1.11
N SER A 241 9.30 9.14 -1.31
CA SER A 241 9.62 7.92 -0.54
C SER A 241 9.84 8.18 0.95
N LEU A 242 10.29 9.39 1.33
CA LEU A 242 10.41 9.78 2.74
C LEU A 242 9.04 9.90 3.42
N ARG A 243 7.96 10.06 2.64
CA ARG A 243 6.61 10.05 3.20
C ARG A 243 6.22 8.66 3.68
N THR A 244 6.50 7.61 2.90
CA THR A 244 6.23 6.22 3.31
C THR A 244 6.97 5.86 4.59
N ALA A 245 8.23 6.28 4.73
CA ALA A 245 9.01 6.09 5.95
C ALA A 245 8.35 6.76 7.17
N ARG A 246 7.88 8.01 7.02
CA ARG A 246 7.15 8.70 8.09
C ARG A 246 5.83 8.04 8.42
N ASP A 247 5.04 7.67 7.40
CA ASP A 247 3.76 6.98 7.61
C ASP A 247 3.99 5.64 8.36
N ALA A 248 5.06 4.90 8.06
CA ALA A 248 5.44 3.67 8.76
C ALA A 248 5.81 3.93 10.23
N ALA A 249 6.60 4.96 10.50
CA ALA A 249 6.95 5.34 11.87
C ALA A 249 5.73 5.82 12.68
N GLU A 250 4.80 6.56 12.07
CA GLU A 250 3.56 7.01 12.71
C GLU A 250 2.69 5.84 13.22
N ILE A 251 2.72 4.70 12.51
CA ILE A 251 2.02 3.46 12.91
C ILE A 251 2.95 2.46 13.62
N MET A 252 4.08 2.91 14.14
CA MET A 252 5.03 2.12 14.93
C MET A 252 5.59 0.88 14.20
N ARG A 253 5.82 1.00 12.88
CA ARG A 253 6.50 -0.02 12.08
C ARG A 253 7.98 0.34 11.92
N PRO A 254 8.90 -0.63 12.04
CA PRO A 254 10.32 -0.42 11.76
C PRO A 254 10.54 0.24 10.41
N VAL A 255 11.32 1.31 10.42
CA VAL A 255 11.81 1.98 9.23
C VAL A 255 13.30 1.69 9.13
N MET A 256 13.73 1.39 7.93
CA MET A 256 15.10 1.02 7.62
C MET A 256 15.58 1.83 6.43
N ALA A 257 16.86 2.16 6.40
CA ALA A 257 17.46 2.90 5.31
C ALA A 257 18.79 2.25 4.91
N VAL A 258 18.97 2.09 3.60
CA VAL A 258 20.24 1.63 3.03
C VAL A 258 21.24 2.79 3.01
N PRO A 259 22.47 2.61 3.51
CA PRO A 259 23.49 3.65 3.43
C PRO A 259 23.98 3.82 1.99
N GLY A 260 24.37 5.03 1.63
CA GLY A 260 25.02 5.31 0.36
C GLY A 260 26.14 6.36 0.50
N PRO A 261 26.87 6.67 -0.59
CA PRO A 261 27.93 7.67 -0.56
C PRO A 261 27.40 9.05 -0.13
N ILE A 262 28.10 9.74 0.77
CA ILE A 262 27.77 11.12 1.20
C ILE A 262 27.87 12.14 0.06
N THR A 263 28.50 11.76 -1.06
CA THR A 263 28.60 12.57 -2.28
C THR A 263 27.43 12.34 -3.23
N SER A 264 26.53 11.40 -2.93
CA SER A 264 25.38 11.09 -3.77
C SER A 264 24.11 11.80 -3.27
N PRO A 265 23.52 12.72 -4.05
CA PRO A 265 22.28 13.40 -3.66
C PRO A 265 21.07 12.46 -3.47
N THR A 266 21.13 11.24 -4.04
CA THR A 266 20.11 10.21 -3.85
C THR A 266 20.23 9.48 -2.51
N SER A 267 21.29 9.73 -1.74
CA SER A 267 21.50 9.13 -0.41
C SER A 267 21.13 10.08 0.74
N ASP A 268 21.06 11.39 0.50
CA ASP A 268 20.77 12.42 1.52
C ASP A 268 19.53 12.11 2.37
N GLY A 269 18.47 11.61 1.74
CA GLY A 269 17.22 11.24 2.41
C GLY A 269 17.41 10.05 3.34
N CYS A 270 18.15 9.02 2.91
CA CYS A 270 18.49 7.87 3.76
C CYS A 270 19.36 8.30 4.94
N HIS A 271 20.41 9.10 4.69
CA HIS A 271 21.28 9.62 5.77
C HIS A 271 20.50 10.45 6.77
N ARG A 272 19.55 11.26 6.31
CA ARG A 272 18.71 12.07 7.18
C ARG A 272 17.74 11.22 8.00
N LEU A 273 17.11 10.21 7.41
CA LEU A 273 16.26 9.27 8.17
C LEU A 273 17.05 8.61 9.30
N ILE A 274 18.29 8.20 9.04
CA ILE A 274 19.19 7.62 10.04
C ILE A 274 19.60 8.66 11.09
N GLY A 275 20.05 9.85 10.65
CA GLY A 275 20.52 10.92 11.53
C GLY A 275 19.42 11.49 12.44
N GLU A 276 18.17 11.51 11.96
CA GLU A 276 16.98 11.90 12.73
C GLU A 276 16.47 10.76 13.64
N ARG A 277 17.13 9.59 13.64
CA ARG A 277 16.72 8.38 14.37
C ARG A 277 15.31 7.89 14.00
N LEU A 278 14.90 8.18 12.76
CA LEU A 278 13.64 7.69 12.22
C LEU A 278 13.81 6.30 11.59
N ALA A 279 15.01 5.98 11.09
CA ALA A 279 15.31 4.69 10.48
C ALA A 279 16.59 4.08 11.03
N GLU A 280 16.59 2.75 11.14
CA GLU A 280 17.80 1.97 11.39
C GLU A 280 18.57 1.75 10.08
N ILE A 281 19.90 1.71 10.19
CA ILE A 281 20.75 1.37 9.05
C ILE A 281 20.64 -0.13 8.78
N VAL A 282 20.44 -0.49 7.50
CA VAL A 282 20.47 -1.91 7.07
C VAL A 282 21.38 -2.06 5.86
N THR A 283 22.17 -3.12 5.88
CA THR A 283 23.10 -3.47 4.79
C THR A 283 22.80 -4.84 4.18
N SER A 284 21.94 -5.62 4.84
CA SER A 284 21.53 -6.94 4.39
C SER A 284 20.06 -7.24 4.71
N VAL A 285 19.48 -8.25 4.05
CA VAL A 285 18.15 -8.78 4.38
C VAL A 285 18.09 -9.35 5.81
N PRO A 286 19.10 -10.11 6.29
CA PRO A 286 19.20 -10.48 7.71
C PRO A 286 19.08 -9.28 8.67
N ASP A 287 19.81 -8.18 8.46
CA ASP A 287 19.73 -6.99 9.32
C ASP A 287 18.29 -6.47 9.41
N ALA A 288 17.61 -6.40 8.27
CA ALA A 288 16.23 -5.94 8.21
C ALA A 288 15.26 -6.89 8.92
N LEU A 289 15.49 -8.20 8.85
CA LEU A 289 14.66 -9.21 9.51
C LEU A 289 14.81 -9.17 11.04
N GLU A 290 16.01 -8.88 11.54
CA GLU A 290 16.23 -8.74 13.00
C GLU A 290 15.35 -7.66 13.62
N LEU A 291 15.06 -6.58 12.89
CA LEU A 291 14.21 -5.49 13.34
C LEU A 291 12.71 -5.81 13.31
N MET A 292 12.29 -6.82 12.56
CA MET A 292 10.88 -7.15 12.33
C MET A 292 10.43 -8.45 13.01
N LEU A 293 11.37 -9.36 13.31
CA LEU A 293 11.06 -10.64 13.91
C LEU A 293 11.18 -10.59 15.43
N PRO A 294 10.30 -11.28 16.18
CA PRO A 294 10.47 -11.44 17.61
C PRO A 294 11.82 -12.08 17.93
N ILE A 295 12.43 -11.69 19.05
CA ILE A 295 13.69 -12.26 19.56
C ILE A 295 13.58 -13.79 19.69
N SER A 296 12.41 -14.31 20.07
CA SER A 296 12.15 -15.76 20.19
C SER A 296 12.10 -16.52 18.86
N SER A 297 11.98 -15.81 17.73
CA SER A 297 11.88 -16.41 16.39
C SER A 297 13.25 -16.53 15.72
N GLN A 298 14.30 -15.97 16.32
CA GLN A 298 15.68 -16.16 15.90
C GLN A 298 16.14 -17.53 16.41
N LYS A 299 16.00 -18.58 15.59
CA LYS A 299 16.67 -19.85 15.90
C LYS A 299 18.16 -19.55 16.03
N THR A 300 18.70 -19.82 17.22
CA THR A 300 20.14 -19.89 17.47
C THR A 300 20.74 -20.83 16.44
N GLY A 301 21.37 -20.27 15.41
CA GLY A 301 22.26 -21.02 14.55
C GLY A 301 23.31 -21.63 15.46
N THR A 302 23.35 -22.95 15.51
CA THR A 302 24.43 -23.70 16.15
C THR A 302 25.74 -23.19 15.57
N LEU A 303 26.53 -22.51 16.40
CA LEU A 303 27.96 -22.37 16.21
C LEU A 303 28.55 -23.79 16.30
N GLY A 304 28.51 -24.52 15.19
CA GLY A 304 29.32 -25.71 14.99
C GLY A 304 30.76 -25.24 14.87
N GLY A 305 31.47 -25.24 15.99
CA GLY A 305 32.92 -25.19 15.97
C GLY A 305 33.44 -26.52 15.46
N ASP A 306 34.03 -26.50 14.28
CA ASP A 306 35.04 -27.48 13.86
C ASP A 306 36.33 -26.68 13.64
N ASP A 307 37.03 -26.45 14.75
CA ASP A 307 38.49 -26.27 14.76
C ASP A 307 39.09 -27.56 15.31
N THR A 308 39.42 -28.49 14.41
CA THR A 308 40.49 -29.49 14.58
C THR A 308 41.17 -29.73 13.26
#